data_AF-U4LBF9-F1
#
_entry.id   AF-U4LBF9-F1
#
_cell.length_a   1.000
_cell.length_b   1.000
_cell.length_c   1.000
_cell.angle_alpha   90.00
_cell.angle_beta   90.00
_cell.angle_gamma   90.00
#
_symmetry.space_group_name_H-M   'P 1'
#
loop_
_entity.id
_entity.type
_entity.pdbx_description
1 polymer ?
#
loop_
_entity_poly.entity_id
_entity_poly.type
_entity_poly.pdbx_seq_one_letter_code
_entity_poly.pdbx_strand_id
1 'polypeptide(L)'
;MYIQFKGIYLFIDAIDECIDKHQRDLLESIEKLVRNRKIFIRVFLTARLHMQKPIGKFFSTSLCTIILKANPGDIRQYIYYRLVLDKHYHDMKESFRNEILEKIILTSDGMFLLSALQVETVLAQSSISKRRAALATIPEKLEAAFQAIISKIHDECPAGFNLGMEVLKWTYLVERQLSIQDRIESDSIDSDDLPFQRFLIQGYQGLVTIDKRTSSIRLAEHDKGQIFALGHQEIARTCLCYMSLKDDSMTGNLEDYYELFHSLSSLSDPPNDSSYSLVKKFPLLKYAIHFWGEHARKQADRHVSNFALTILLRNDNPQCTSHHLLPLAIENCLEDIIEEDFRSERNAAVGIPYLLVDFSGLHVAAQFGLDTIARNIICQLGDFDINLKNWGMTPLMVAAKQGHQAVISMLNQKACRIEVHCLSPQKIQKNGHEAVVRILLERGPPKSTHPTAIS
;
A
#
# COMPACT_ATOMS: atom_id res chain seq x y z
N MET A 1 -41.40 -3.51 11.02
CA MET A 1 -40.92 -3.26 12.40
C MET A 1 -39.46 -2.85 12.30
N TYR A 2 -39.17 -1.55 12.28
CA TYR A 2 -37.78 -1.08 12.18
C TYR A 2 -37.10 -1.29 13.52
N ILE A 3 -35.99 -2.03 13.53
CA ILE A 3 -35.19 -2.25 14.74
C ILE A 3 -34.60 -0.90 15.14
N GLN A 4 -35.12 -0.33 16.23
CA GLN A 4 -34.62 0.92 16.79
C GLN A 4 -33.48 0.59 17.75
N PHE A 5 -32.25 0.77 17.31
CA PHE A 5 -31.08 0.58 18.15
C PHE A 5 -30.99 1.69 19.21
N LYS A 6 -30.84 1.32 20.48
CA LYS A 6 -30.73 2.26 21.60
C LYS A 6 -29.44 3.10 21.57
N GLY A 7 -28.46 2.67 20.78
CA GLY A 7 -27.17 3.32 20.63
C GLY A 7 -26.25 2.56 19.67
N ILE A 8 -25.28 3.26 19.10
CA ILE A 8 -24.27 2.71 18.20
C ILE A 8 -22.91 2.83 18.87
N TYR A 9 -22.12 1.76 18.81
CA TYR A 9 -20.76 1.71 19.31
C TYR A 9 -19.84 1.48 18.11
N LEU A 10 -18.97 2.44 17.84
CA LEU A 10 -18.02 2.40 16.73
C LEU A 10 -16.63 2.14 17.29
N PHE A 11 -16.00 1.05 16.84
CA PHE A 11 -14.63 0.71 17.16
C PHE A 11 -13.78 0.84 15.91
N ILE A 12 -12.77 1.70 15.96
CA ILE A 12 -11.82 1.91 14.87
C ILE A 12 -10.45 1.54 15.41
N ASP A 13 -9.86 0.53 14.80
CA ASP A 13 -8.54 0.03 15.16
C ASP A 13 -7.46 0.71 14.31
N ALA A 14 -6.32 1.03 14.94
CA ALA A 14 -5.10 1.57 14.35
C ALA A 14 -5.32 2.75 13.39
N ILE A 15 -5.95 3.83 13.86
CA ILE A 15 -6.26 4.99 13.00
C ILE A 15 -5.00 5.66 12.42
N ASP A 16 -3.82 5.47 13.03
CA ASP A 16 -2.53 5.91 12.49
C ASP A 16 -2.08 5.18 11.22
N GLU A 17 -2.70 4.04 10.88
CA GLU A 17 -2.44 3.34 9.61
C GLU A 17 -3.21 3.94 8.43
N CYS A 18 -4.19 4.81 8.68
CA CYS A 18 -4.93 5.49 7.63
C CYS A 18 -4.06 6.57 6.97
N ILE A 19 -4.01 6.59 5.63
CA ILE A 19 -3.28 7.59 4.84
C ILE A 19 -3.71 9.00 5.27
N ASP A 20 -2.74 9.89 5.51
CA ASP A 20 -2.94 11.23 6.10
C ASP A 20 -4.11 12.03 5.50
N LYS A 21 -4.30 11.95 4.18
CA LYS A 21 -5.39 12.62 3.46
C LYS A 21 -6.76 12.12 3.92
N HIS A 22 -6.96 10.80 3.96
CA HIS A 22 -8.23 10.19 4.34
C HIS A 22 -8.45 10.18 5.85
N GLN A 23 -7.37 10.13 6.64
CA GLN A 23 -7.44 10.13 8.09
C GLN A 23 -8.12 11.40 8.61
N ARG A 24 -7.79 12.56 8.03
CA ARG A 24 -8.40 13.84 8.41
C ARG A 24 -9.90 13.87 8.11
N ASP A 25 -10.29 13.47 6.91
CA ASP A 25 -11.70 13.47 6.47
C ASP A 25 -12.53 12.48 7.31
N LEU A 26 -11.94 11.35 7.67
CA LEU A 26 -12.54 10.36 8.55
C LEU A 26 -12.76 10.92 9.95
N LEU A 27 -11.73 11.53 10.56
CA LEU A 27 -11.83 12.15 11.89
C LEU A 27 -12.89 13.26 11.93
N GLU A 28 -12.96 14.10 10.89
CA GLU A 28 -13.96 15.16 10.77
C GLU A 28 -15.39 14.58 10.64
N SER A 29 -15.54 13.49 9.87
CA SER A 29 -16.83 12.81 9.70
C SER A 29 -17.31 12.17 11.01
N ILE A 30 -16.40 11.53 11.75
CA ILE A 30 -16.70 10.96 13.08
C ILE A 30 -17.09 12.06 14.06
N GLU A 31 -16.41 13.20 14.04
CA GLU A 31 -16.73 14.34 14.90
C GLU A 31 -18.15 14.86 14.66
N LYS A 32 -18.53 15.02 13.39
CA LYS A 32 -19.90 15.40 12.99
C LYS A 32 -20.94 14.39 13.49
N LEU A 33 -20.63 13.10 13.40
CA LEU A 33 -21.51 12.03 13.90
C LEU A 33 -21.67 12.09 15.43
N VAL A 34 -20.58 12.27 16.18
CA VAL A 34 -20.61 12.34 17.65
C VAL A 34 -21.34 13.58 18.14
N ARG A 35 -21.27 14.71 17.42
CA ARG A 35 -22.04 15.92 17.75
C ARG A 35 -23.52 15.80 17.47
N ASN A 36 -23.94 14.86 16.62
CA ASN A 36 -25.35 14.71 16.26
C ASN A 36 -26.17 14.16 17.45
N ARG A 37 -26.90 15.06 18.11
CA ARG A 37 -27.73 14.75 19.29
C ARG A 37 -28.89 13.78 19.01
N LYS A 38 -29.21 13.47 17.75
CA LYS A 38 -30.31 12.58 17.38
C LYS A 38 -29.98 11.10 17.54
N ILE A 39 -28.70 10.74 17.56
CA ILE A 39 -28.23 9.36 17.63
C ILE A 39 -27.24 9.25 18.80
N PHE A 40 -27.47 8.29 19.69
CA PHE A 40 -26.51 8.00 20.74
C PHE A 40 -25.36 7.17 20.14
N ILE A 41 -24.22 7.80 19.87
CA ILE A 41 -23.02 7.14 19.33
C ILE A 41 -21.87 7.24 20.33
N ARG A 42 -21.20 6.12 20.59
CA ARG A 42 -19.92 6.08 21.32
C ARG A 42 -18.83 5.57 20.40
N VAL A 43 -17.70 6.26 20.38
CA VAL A 43 -16.58 5.95 19.51
C VAL A 43 -15.38 5.55 20.34
N PHE A 44 -14.74 4.45 19.96
CA PHE A 44 -13.49 3.95 20.51
C PHE A 44 -12.47 3.95 19.38
N LEU A 45 -11.37 4.65 19.60
CA LEU A 45 -10.27 4.74 18.65
C LEU A 45 -9.03 4.12 19.31
N THR A 46 -8.33 3.24 18.59
CA THR A 46 -6.97 2.86 18.97
C THR A 46 -5.98 3.58 18.04
N ALA A 47 -4.89 4.05 18.62
CA ALA A 47 -3.86 4.79 17.90
C ALA A 47 -2.55 4.76 18.71
N ARG A 48 -1.43 5.00 18.03
CA ARG A 48 -0.16 5.27 18.71
C ARG A 48 -0.14 6.61 19.43
N LEU A 49 0.76 6.74 20.42
CA LEU A 49 0.84 7.91 21.31
C LEU A 49 1.05 9.24 20.56
N HIS A 50 1.75 9.24 19.42
CA HIS A 50 1.97 10.45 18.62
C HIS A 50 0.66 11.03 18.05
N MET A 51 -0.38 10.22 17.87
CA MET A 51 -1.70 10.65 17.40
C MET A 51 -2.56 11.33 18.45
N GLN A 52 -2.16 11.30 19.72
CA GLN A 52 -2.92 11.93 20.81
C GLN A 52 -3.18 13.43 20.54
N LYS A 53 -2.16 14.16 20.06
CA LYS A 53 -2.27 15.59 19.75
C LYS A 53 -3.17 15.84 18.52
N PRO A 54 -2.96 15.20 17.34
CA PRO A 54 -3.87 15.31 16.20
C PRO A 54 -5.33 15.02 16.56
N ILE A 55 -5.62 13.89 17.22
CA ILE A 55 -6.98 13.48 17.59
C ILE A 55 -7.59 14.48 18.58
N GLY A 56 -6.81 14.97 19.53
CA GLY A 56 -7.24 15.96 20.53
C GLY A 56 -7.74 17.28 19.91
N LYS A 57 -7.26 17.67 18.73
CA LYS A 57 -7.76 18.85 18.01
C LYS A 57 -9.20 18.69 17.51
N PHE A 58 -9.62 17.48 17.18
CA PHE A 58 -10.98 17.20 16.70
C PHE A 58 -11.95 16.98 17.87
N PHE A 59 -11.53 16.28 18.92
CA PHE A 59 -12.42 15.83 20.00
C PHE A 59 -12.21 16.55 21.35
N SER A 60 -11.86 17.84 21.33
CA SER A 60 -11.33 18.57 22.51
C SER A 60 -12.25 18.59 23.74
N THR A 61 -13.57 18.41 23.58
CA THR A 61 -14.54 18.47 24.68
C THR A 61 -15.01 17.10 25.21
N SER A 62 -14.66 16.00 24.52
CA SER A 62 -15.26 14.68 24.78
C SER A 62 -14.25 13.53 24.78
N LEU A 63 -12.95 13.83 24.70
CA LEU A 63 -11.91 12.82 24.58
C LEU A 63 -11.52 12.25 25.94
N CYS A 64 -11.73 10.95 26.13
CA CYS A 64 -11.11 10.17 27.18
C CYS A 64 -9.94 9.38 26.58
N THR A 65 -8.73 9.57 27.09
CA THR A 65 -7.54 8.86 26.63
C THR A 65 -7.12 7.83 27.66
N ILE A 66 -6.99 6.57 27.25
CA ILE A 66 -6.45 5.48 28.05
C ILE A 66 -5.13 5.07 27.41
N ILE A 67 -4.02 5.23 28.14
CA ILE A 67 -2.72 4.74 27.69
C ILE A 67 -2.61 3.28 28.11
N LEU A 68 -2.59 2.37 27.14
CA LEU A 68 -2.40 0.95 27.38
C LEU A 68 -0.91 0.68 27.63
N LYS A 69 -0.59 0.15 28.81
CA LYS A 69 0.72 -0.41 29.15
C LYS A 69 0.52 -1.83 29.68
N ALA A 70 1.42 -2.73 29.34
CA ALA A 70 1.38 -4.08 29.87
C ALA A 70 1.63 -4.07 31.37
N ASN A 71 0.78 -4.79 32.11
CA ASN A 71 0.93 -4.93 33.55
C ASN A 71 2.19 -5.79 33.85
N PRO A 72 3.11 -5.34 34.72
CA PRO A 72 4.27 -6.15 35.12
C PRO A 72 3.91 -7.52 35.68
N GLY A 73 2.72 -7.66 36.30
CA GLY A 73 2.21 -8.96 36.77
C GLY A 73 1.92 -9.92 35.62
N ASP A 74 1.28 -9.44 34.55
CA ASP A 74 0.95 -10.24 33.36
C ASP A 74 2.24 -10.66 32.63
N ILE A 75 3.20 -9.74 32.50
CA ILE A 75 4.52 -10.03 31.93
C ILE A 75 5.23 -11.10 32.76
N ARG A 76 5.23 -10.97 34.11
CA ARG A 76 5.84 -11.95 35.02
C ARG A 76 5.22 -13.34 34.82
N GLN A 77 3.89 -13.42 34.79
CA GLN A 77 3.17 -14.68 34.60
C GLN A 77 3.48 -15.30 33.24
N TYR A 78 3.55 -14.50 32.18
CA TYR A 78 3.91 -14.94 30.84
C TYR A 78 5.34 -15.52 30.79
N ILE A 79 6.33 -14.79 31.31
CA ILE A 79 7.73 -15.25 31.31
C ILE A 79 7.87 -16.52 32.15
N TYR A 80 7.20 -16.59 33.30
CA TYR A 80 7.20 -17.78 34.13
C TYR A 80 6.64 -18.99 33.37
N TYR A 81 5.50 -18.80 32.69
CA TYR A 81 4.92 -19.85 31.85
C TYR A 81 5.88 -20.29 30.73
N ARG A 82 6.56 -19.36 30.06
CA ARG A 82 7.57 -19.68 29.03
C ARG A 82 8.76 -20.45 29.58
N LEU A 83 9.22 -20.12 30.78
CA LEU A 83 10.27 -20.86 31.46
C LEU A 83 9.82 -22.30 31.74
N VAL A 84 8.60 -22.51 32.26
CA VAL A 84 8.07 -23.84 32.57
C VAL A 84 7.97 -24.73 31.33
N LEU A 85 7.67 -24.16 30.16
CA LEU A 85 7.63 -24.90 28.89
C LEU A 85 9.01 -25.23 28.32
N ASP A 86 10.09 -24.63 28.85
CA ASP A 86 11.44 -24.86 28.34
C ASP A 86 11.94 -26.26 28.71
N LYS A 87 12.44 -27.00 27.72
CA LYS A 87 12.98 -28.36 27.91
C LYS A 87 14.14 -28.43 28.91
N HIS A 88 14.85 -27.33 29.14
CA HIS A 88 15.97 -27.22 30.08
C HIS A 88 15.57 -26.54 31.40
N TYR A 89 14.27 -26.47 31.73
CA TYR A 89 13.79 -25.85 32.96
C TYR A 89 14.44 -26.43 34.22
N HIS A 90 14.54 -27.75 34.31
CA HIS A 90 15.14 -28.44 35.45
C HIS A 90 16.68 -28.31 35.50
N ASP A 91 17.32 -28.05 34.36
CA ASP A 91 18.76 -27.77 34.29
C ASP A 91 19.10 -26.37 34.82
N MET A 92 18.13 -25.45 34.80
CA MET A 92 18.29 -24.08 35.30
C MET A 92 18.02 -23.99 36.81
N LYS A 93 19.04 -23.57 37.57
CA LYS A 93 18.90 -23.22 38.98
C LYS A 93 17.81 -22.16 39.17
N GLU A 94 17.08 -22.26 40.28
CA GLU A 94 16.01 -21.31 40.61
C GLU A 94 16.49 -19.86 40.65
N SER A 95 17.68 -19.63 41.20
CA SER A 95 18.31 -18.29 41.20
C SER A 95 18.47 -17.71 39.80
N PHE A 96 18.79 -18.53 38.79
CA PHE A 96 18.91 -18.08 37.41
C PHE A 96 17.56 -17.83 36.76
N ARG A 97 16.55 -18.66 37.05
CA ARG A 97 15.17 -18.43 36.56
C ARG A 97 14.61 -17.10 37.08
N ASN A 98 14.87 -16.78 38.35
CA ASN A 98 14.47 -15.51 38.95
C ASN A 98 15.25 -14.32 38.35
N GLU A 99 16.54 -14.51 38.06
CA GLU A 99 17.36 -13.49 37.38
C GLU A 99 16.80 -13.14 35.99
N ILE A 100 16.38 -14.15 35.21
CA ILE A 100 15.72 -13.95 33.90
C ILE A 100 14.43 -13.15 34.06
N LEU A 101 13.57 -13.55 35.00
CA LEU A 101 12.30 -12.90 35.28
C LEU A 101 12.46 -11.41 35.61
N GLU A 102 13.27 -11.10 36.61
CA GLU A 102 13.43 -9.72 37.07
C GLU A 102 14.08 -8.84 36.00
N LYS A 103 15.10 -9.35 35.30
CA LYS A 103 15.79 -8.56 34.29
C LYS A 103 14.89 -8.22 33.11
N ILE A 104 14.12 -9.18 32.58
CA ILE A 104 13.20 -8.94 31.46
C ILE A 104 12.07 -7.99 31.86
N ILE A 105 11.51 -8.12 33.07
CA ILE A 105 10.46 -7.22 33.55
C ILE A 105 10.99 -5.77 33.59
N LEU A 106 12.20 -5.58 34.11
CA LEU A 106 12.85 -4.26 34.16
C LEU A 106 13.13 -3.68 32.77
N THR A 107 13.59 -4.51 31.82
CA THR A 107 13.94 -4.05 30.46
C THR A 107 12.75 -3.95 29.50
N SER A 108 11.56 -4.43 29.87
CA SER A 108 10.41 -4.49 28.97
C SER A 108 9.67 -3.15 28.78
N ASP A 109 9.94 -2.14 29.61
CA ASP A 109 9.27 -0.81 29.61
C ASP A 109 7.74 -0.84 29.43
N GLY A 110 7.08 -1.87 29.98
CA GLY A 110 5.63 -2.04 29.85
C GLY A 110 5.16 -2.43 28.43
N MET A 111 6.05 -2.93 27.58
CA MET A 111 5.75 -3.52 26.28
C MET A 111 5.78 -5.05 26.33
N PHE A 112 4.62 -5.67 26.12
CA PHE A 112 4.49 -7.13 26.17
C PHE A 112 5.30 -7.83 25.06
N LEU A 113 5.27 -7.29 23.84
CA LEU A 113 6.00 -7.86 22.72
C LEU A 113 7.51 -7.92 22.98
N LEU A 114 8.09 -6.83 23.49
CA LEU A 114 9.52 -6.78 23.82
C LEU A 114 9.86 -7.87 24.85
N SER A 115 9.05 -8.03 25.90
CA SER A 115 9.26 -9.08 26.90
C SER A 115 9.21 -10.50 26.31
N ALA A 116 8.34 -10.73 25.31
CA ALA A 116 8.24 -12.00 24.61
C ALA A 116 9.47 -12.30 23.76
N LEU A 117 9.97 -11.33 23.00
CA LEU A 117 11.18 -11.47 22.18
C LEU A 117 12.43 -11.65 23.05
N GLN A 118 12.52 -10.92 24.16
CA GLN A 118 13.60 -11.01 25.12
C GLN A 118 13.70 -12.40 25.75
N VAL A 119 12.58 -12.97 26.22
CA VAL A 119 12.59 -14.31 26.83
C VAL A 119 12.94 -15.39 25.80
N GLU A 120 12.44 -15.27 24.57
CA GLU A 120 12.76 -16.21 23.50
C GLU A 120 14.23 -16.16 23.10
N THR A 121 14.82 -14.97 23.01
CA THR A 121 16.25 -14.79 22.71
C THR A 121 17.13 -15.52 23.72
N VAL A 122 16.77 -15.44 25.02
CA VAL A 122 17.47 -16.16 26.09
C VAL A 122 17.23 -17.67 25.95
N LEU A 123 15.97 -18.13 25.90
CA LEU A 123 15.65 -19.55 25.92
C LEU A 123 16.10 -20.31 24.67
N ALA A 124 16.27 -19.64 23.54
CA ALA A 124 16.74 -20.28 22.33
C ALA A 124 18.23 -20.68 22.37
N GLN A 125 19.00 -20.23 23.37
CA GLN A 125 20.41 -20.62 23.51
C GLN A 125 20.55 -22.05 24.06
N SER A 126 21.50 -22.81 23.49
CA SER A 126 21.66 -24.25 23.74
C SER A 126 22.35 -24.61 25.06
N SER A 127 23.01 -23.66 25.73
CA SER A 127 23.70 -23.92 27.01
C SER A 127 23.41 -22.82 28.03
N ILE A 128 23.46 -23.16 29.32
CA ILE A 128 23.22 -22.21 30.42
C ILE A 128 24.20 -21.03 30.34
N SER A 129 25.47 -21.27 29.98
CA SER A 129 26.47 -20.20 29.81
C SER A 129 26.09 -19.25 28.66
N LYS A 130 25.59 -19.77 27.54
CA LYS A 130 25.10 -18.94 26.43
C LYS A 130 23.83 -18.19 26.80
N ARG A 131 22.91 -18.80 27.58
CA ARG A 131 21.72 -18.14 28.13
C ARG A 131 22.09 -16.97 29.04
N ARG A 132 23.08 -17.13 29.91
CA ARG A 132 23.62 -16.05 30.76
C ARG A 132 24.23 -14.92 29.94
N ALA A 133 25.00 -15.25 28.91
CA ALA A 133 25.55 -14.25 27.99
C ALA A 133 24.43 -13.47 27.26
N ALA A 134 23.41 -14.17 26.74
CA ALA A 134 22.27 -13.55 26.09
C ALA A 134 21.44 -12.66 27.04
N LEU A 135 21.29 -13.07 28.30
CA LEU A 135 20.65 -12.26 29.35
C LEU A 135 21.49 -11.03 29.72
N ALA A 136 22.82 -11.09 29.59
CA ALA A 136 23.69 -9.95 29.82
C ALA A 136 23.56 -8.90 28.70
N THR A 137 23.48 -9.35 27.44
CA THR A 137 23.35 -8.51 26.24
C THR A 137 21.91 -8.39 25.75
N ILE A 138 20.94 -8.41 26.67
CA ILE A 138 19.53 -8.44 26.29
C ILE A 138 19.13 -7.08 25.67
N PRO A 139 18.43 -7.07 24.54
CA PRO A 139 18.08 -5.83 23.86
C PRO A 139 17.05 -5.05 24.67
N GLU A 140 17.38 -3.83 25.09
CA GLU A 140 16.49 -2.95 25.89
C GLU A 140 15.41 -2.26 25.05
N LYS A 141 15.58 -2.24 23.72
CA LYS A 141 14.64 -1.64 22.78
C LYS A 141 14.13 -2.66 21.78
N LEU A 142 12.93 -2.42 21.26
CA LEU A 142 12.30 -3.30 20.28
C LEU A 142 13.15 -3.43 19.01
N GLU A 143 13.75 -2.34 18.53
CA GLU A 143 14.59 -2.34 17.33
C GLU A 143 15.81 -3.27 17.47
N ALA A 144 16.49 -3.20 18.61
CA ALA A 144 17.65 -4.06 18.88
C ALA A 144 17.23 -5.53 19.01
N ALA A 145 16.05 -5.78 19.60
CA ALA A 145 15.50 -7.14 19.70
C ALA A 145 15.13 -7.69 18.32
N PHE A 146 14.56 -6.85 17.48
CA PHE A 146 14.20 -7.19 16.10
C PHE A 146 15.43 -7.52 15.26
N GLN A 147 16.45 -6.65 15.30
CA GLN A 147 17.71 -6.86 14.57
C GLN A 147 18.41 -8.14 15.01
N ALA A 148 18.46 -8.42 16.32
CA ALA A 148 19.06 -9.64 16.84
C ALA A 148 18.37 -10.92 16.32
N ILE A 149 17.04 -10.90 16.20
CA ILE A 149 16.27 -12.03 15.65
C ILE A 149 16.52 -12.17 14.15
N ILE A 150 16.50 -11.06 13.39
CA ILE A 150 16.81 -11.06 11.96
C ILE A 150 18.20 -11.64 11.70
N SER A 151 19.23 -11.15 12.39
CA SER A 151 20.61 -11.66 12.25
C SER A 151 20.69 -13.15 12.59
N LYS A 152 19.96 -13.59 13.61
CA LYS A 152 19.92 -15.00 13.98
C LYS A 152 19.27 -15.88 12.91
N ILE A 153 18.13 -15.47 12.34
CA ILE A 153 17.45 -16.23 11.27
C ILE A 153 18.36 -16.32 10.04
N HIS A 154 19.05 -15.23 9.71
CA HIS A 154 20.05 -15.22 8.64
C HIS A 154 21.13 -16.29 8.87
N ASP A 155 21.68 -16.37 10.07
CA ASP A 155 22.76 -17.30 10.39
C ASP A 155 22.32 -18.77 10.46
N GLU A 156 21.06 -19.02 10.87
CA GLU A 156 20.51 -20.39 10.99
C GLU A 156 20.04 -20.96 9.65
N CYS A 157 19.47 -20.12 8.76
CA CYS A 157 18.96 -20.57 7.46
C CYS A 157 18.98 -19.43 6.43
N PRO A 158 20.10 -19.21 5.72
CA PRO A 158 20.21 -18.12 4.75
C PRO A 158 19.16 -18.17 3.62
N ALA A 159 18.83 -19.37 3.14
CA ALA A 159 17.83 -19.56 2.08
C ALA A 159 16.41 -19.18 2.54
N GLY A 160 16.00 -19.66 3.73
CA GLY A 160 14.70 -19.31 4.32
C GLY A 160 14.62 -17.86 4.82
N PHE A 161 15.77 -17.28 5.20
CA PHE A 161 15.89 -15.87 5.55
C PHE A 161 15.55 -14.98 4.36
N ASN A 162 16.19 -15.18 3.21
CA ASN A 162 15.93 -14.36 2.01
C ASN A 162 14.45 -14.39 1.62
N LEU A 163 13.86 -15.60 1.62
CA LEU A 163 12.46 -15.78 1.26
C LEU A 163 11.50 -15.16 2.29
N GLY A 164 11.80 -15.28 3.58
CA GLY A 164 11.02 -14.61 4.62
C GLY A 164 11.14 -13.09 4.58
N MET A 165 12.33 -12.55 4.29
CA MET A 165 12.54 -11.12 4.10
C MET A 165 11.83 -10.58 2.87
N GLU A 166 11.75 -11.35 1.78
CA GLU A 166 10.92 -11.01 0.63
C GLU A 166 9.43 -10.95 1.01
N VAL A 167 8.91 -11.96 1.71
CA VAL A 167 7.51 -11.94 2.18
C VAL A 167 7.27 -10.75 3.11
N LEU A 168 8.21 -10.45 4.01
CA LEU A 168 8.11 -9.28 4.89
C LEU A 168 8.11 -7.97 4.10
N LYS A 169 8.96 -7.83 3.08
CA LYS A 169 9.02 -6.65 2.21
C LYS A 169 7.67 -6.40 1.54
N TRP A 170 7.09 -7.45 0.93
CA TRP A 170 5.82 -7.38 0.23
C TRP A 170 4.60 -7.30 1.14
N THR A 171 4.72 -7.65 2.41
CA THR A 171 3.62 -7.46 3.38
C THR A 171 3.69 -6.09 4.03
N TYR A 172 4.89 -5.52 4.15
CA TYR A 172 5.13 -4.26 4.83
C TYR A 172 5.00 -3.04 3.91
N LEU A 173 5.56 -3.09 2.70
CA LEU A 173 5.70 -1.91 1.83
C LEU A 173 4.58 -1.72 0.82
N VAL A 174 3.74 -2.74 0.65
CA VAL A 174 2.70 -2.77 -0.39
C VAL A 174 1.55 -1.83 -0.02
N GLU A 175 1.09 -1.02 -0.97
CA GLU A 175 0.12 0.07 -0.76
C GLU A 175 -1.31 -0.43 -0.47
N ARG A 176 -1.56 -1.74 -0.62
CA ARG A 176 -2.81 -2.42 -0.29
C ARG A 176 -2.50 -3.80 0.26
N GLN A 177 -3.22 -4.24 1.28
CA GLN A 177 -3.11 -5.61 1.79
C GLN A 177 -3.34 -6.64 0.67
N LEU A 178 -2.31 -7.43 0.32
CA LEU A 178 -2.39 -8.49 -0.69
C LEU A 178 -3.28 -9.63 -0.19
N SER A 179 -4.18 -10.11 -1.04
CA SER A 179 -4.94 -11.34 -0.80
C SER A 179 -4.05 -12.58 -1.02
N ILE A 180 -4.39 -13.74 -0.44
CA ILE A 180 -3.74 -15.03 -0.77
C ILE A 180 -3.79 -15.31 -2.28
N GLN A 181 -4.75 -14.73 -3.00
CA GLN A 181 -4.87 -14.89 -4.45
C GLN A 181 -3.88 -14.00 -5.24
N ASP A 182 -3.37 -12.91 -4.64
CA ASP A 182 -2.40 -11.98 -5.26
C ASP A 182 -0.94 -12.45 -5.03
N ARG A 183 -0.73 -13.73 -4.71
CA ARG A 183 0.58 -14.27 -4.35
C ARG A 183 1.56 -14.10 -5.51
N ILE A 184 2.72 -13.54 -5.18
CA ILE A 184 3.88 -13.39 -6.06
C ILE A 184 4.43 -14.78 -6.32
N GLU A 185 3.92 -15.43 -7.35
CA GLU A 185 4.61 -16.52 -8.02
C GLU A 185 5.64 -15.85 -8.94
N SER A 186 6.83 -15.62 -8.39
CA SER A 186 8.03 -15.35 -9.19
C SER A 186 8.46 -16.69 -9.77
N ASP A 187 8.47 -16.83 -11.10
CA ASP A 187 8.86 -18.02 -11.89
C ASP A 187 10.32 -18.52 -11.67
N SER A 188 10.94 -18.20 -10.54
CA SER A 188 12.19 -18.78 -10.07
C SER A 188 12.07 -19.51 -8.73
N ILE A 189 10.85 -19.64 -8.18
CA ILE A 189 10.59 -20.34 -6.93
C ILE A 189 9.52 -21.37 -7.25
N ASP A 190 9.93 -22.63 -7.27
CA ASP A 190 9.06 -23.78 -7.42
C ASP A 190 7.87 -23.64 -6.48
N SER A 191 6.66 -24.07 -6.88
CA SER A 191 5.48 -24.01 -6.00
C SER A 191 5.68 -24.85 -4.72
N ASP A 192 6.66 -25.76 -4.75
CA ASP A 192 7.15 -26.57 -3.64
C ASP A 192 8.25 -25.88 -2.78
N ASP A 193 8.82 -24.76 -3.22
CA ASP A 193 9.89 -23.99 -2.54
C ASP A 193 9.38 -22.83 -1.68
N LEU A 194 8.07 -22.58 -1.66
CA LEU A 194 7.49 -21.61 -0.72
C LEU A 194 7.71 -22.08 0.72
N PRO A 195 8.25 -21.24 1.62
CA PRO A 195 8.45 -21.66 2.98
C PRO A 195 7.06 -21.82 3.57
N PHE A 196 6.73 -23.04 4.01
CA PHE A 196 5.45 -23.33 4.63
C PHE A 196 5.07 -22.19 5.58
N GLN A 197 3.79 -21.79 5.59
CA GLN A 197 3.26 -20.76 6.50
C GLN A 197 3.70 -20.96 7.97
N ARG A 198 3.98 -22.21 8.35
CA ARG A 198 4.63 -22.60 9.60
C ARG A 198 6.06 -22.06 9.79
N PHE A 199 6.92 -22.07 8.76
CA PHE A 199 8.28 -21.54 8.79
C PHE A 199 8.32 -20.03 9.01
N LEU A 200 7.41 -19.25 8.40
CA LEU A 200 7.31 -17.81 8.67
C LEU A 200 6.88 -17.54 10.12
N ILE A 201 5.94 -18.32 10.66
CA ILE A 201 5.45 -18.14 12.05
C ILE A 201 6.46 -18.66 13.09
N GLN A 202 7.09 -19.81 12.84
CA GLN A 202 8.05 -20.45 13.76
C GLN A 202 9.45 -19.84 13.66
N GLY A 203 9.88 -19.44 12.46
CA GLY A 203 11.17 -18.83 12.20
C GLY A 203 11.25 -17.38 12.68
N TYR A 204 10.19 -16.59 12.50
CA TYR A 204 10.13 -15.19 12.93
C TYR A 204 9.50 -14.98 14.32
N GLN A 205 9.33 -16.04 15.12
CA GLN A 205 9.09 -15.94 16.57
C GLN A 205 8.00 -14.93 16.99
N GLY A 206 6.87 -14.90 16.26
CA GLY A 206 5.74 -14.00 16.57
C GLY A 206 5.90 -12.54 16.12
N LEU A 207 6.98 -12.19 15.42
CA LEU A 207 7.17 -10.89 14.74
C LEU A 207 6.20 -10.70 13.57
N VAL A 208 5.79 -11.82 12.97
CA VAL A 208 4.78 -11.91 11.92
C VAL A 208 3.54 -12.54 12.52
N THR A 209 2.48 -11.75 12.64
CA THR A 209 1.17 -12.27 12.99
C THR A 209 0.35 -12.44 11.72
N ILE A 210 -0.12 -13.66 11.47
CA ILE A 210 -1.04 -13.93 10.37
C ILE A 210 -2.45 -13.93 10.96
N ASP A 211 -3.25 -12.92 10.60
CA ASP A 211 -4.68 -12.95 10.88
C ASP A 211 -5.31 -14.03 10.00
N LYS A 212 -5.75 -15.13 10.62
CA LYS A 212 -6.34 -16.28 9.91
C LYS A 212 -7.68 -15.95 9.25
N ARG A 213 -8.34 -14.85 9.63
CA ARG A 213 -9.65 -14.43 9.11
C ARG A 213 -9.52 -13.53 7.89
N THR A 214 -8.47 -12.71 7.82
CA THR A 214 -8.21 -11.78 6.69
C THR A 214 -7.03 -12.22 5.82
N SER A 215 -6.32 -13.28 6.22
CA SER A 215 -5.11 -13.77 5.56
C SER A 215 -3.99 -12.75 5.46
N SER A 216 -3.96 -11.76 6.36
CA SER A 216 -2.97 -10.69 6.34
C SER A 216 -1.81 -10.97 7.28
N ILE A 217 -0.59 -10.75 6.80
CA ILE A 217 0.63 -10.70 7.62
C ILE A 217 0.78 -9.28 8.18
N ARG A 218 0.87 -9.16 9.51
CA ARG A 218 1.16 -7.90 10.20
C ARG A 218 2.51 -8.00 10.90
N LEU A 219 3.40 -7.05 10.61
CA LEU A 219 4.64 -6.83 11.34
C LEU A 219 4.35 -5.91 12.54
N ALA A 220 4.97 -6.20 13.68
CA ALA A 220 5.00 -5.25 14.79
C ALA A 220 5.87 -4.04 14.40
N GLU A 221 5.23 -3.03 13.84
CA GLU A 221 5.85 -1.82 13.32
C GLU A 221 6.71 -1.08 14.39
N HIS A 222 8.02 -1.01 14.14
CA HIS A 222 8.89 0.09 14.56
C HIS A 222 9.90 0.43 13.45
N ASP A 223 10.08 1.74 13.25
CA ASP A 223 10.88 2.47 12.26
C ASP A 223 10.81 2.03 10.79
N LYS A 224 9.98 2.73 10.03
CA LYS A 224 9.60 2.41 8.63
C LYS A 224 10.74 2.46 7.60
N GLY A 225 11.96 2.80 8.00
CA GLY A 225 13.01 3.26 7.07
C GLY A 225 14.25 2.38 6.92
N GLN A 226 14.57 1.47 7.84
CA GLN A 226 15.90 0.83 7.84
C GLN A 226 15.95 -0.60 7.33
N ILE A 227 14.90 -1.41 7.54
CA ILE A 227 14.94 -2.85 7.20
C ILE A 227 14.88 -3.07 5.68
N PHE A 228 14.09 -2.26 4.96
CA PHE A 228 13.96 -2.33 3.50
C PHE A 228 14.36 -1.02 2.85
N ALA A 229 15.60 -0.59 3.10
CA ALA A 229 16.12 0.68 2.60
C ALA A 229 15.97 0.86 1.08
N LEU A 230 15.93 -0.23 0.29
CA LEU A 230 15.71 -0.24 -1.17
C LEU A 230 14.39 -0.91 -1.60
N GLY A 231 13.50 -1.21 -0.65
CA GLY A 231 12.39 -2.11 -0.91
C GLY A 231 11.35 -1.59 -1.90
N HIS A 232 11.08 -0.26 -1.91
CA HIS A 232 10.17 0.31 -2.91
C HIS A 232 10.76 0.24 -4.32
N GLN A 233 12.08 0.43 -4.47
CA GLN A 233 12.76 0.27 -5.76
C GLN A 233 12.66 -1.18 -6.28
N GLU A 234 12.89 -2.15 -5.40
CA GLU A 234 12.82 -3.58 -5.75
C GLU A 234 11.40 -3.99 -6.12
N ILE A 235 10.38 -3.57 -5.35
CA ILE A 235 8.98 -3.84 -5.67
C ILE A 235 8.60 -3.22 -7.02
N ALA A 236 8.97 -1.96 -7.26
CA ALA A 236 8.71 -1.29 -8.53
C ALA A 236 9.35 -2.06 -9.70
N ARG A 237 10.62 -2.49 -9.53
CA ARG A 237 11.32 -3.29 -10.53
C ARG A 237 10.63 -4.62 -10.79
N THR A 238 10.23 -5.35 -9.76
CA THR A 238 9.52 -6.63 -9.91
C THR A 238 8.19 -6.44 -10.63
N CYS A 239 7.43 -5.39 -10.29
CA CYS A 239 6.18 -5.09 -11.00
C CYS A 239 6.42 -4.80 -12.49
N LEU A 240 7.44 -4.00 -12.82
CA LEU A 240 7.82 -3.70 -14.21
C LEU A 240 8.30 -4.95 -14.97
N CYS A 241 9.08 -5.81 -14.33
CA CYS A 241 9.46 -7.13 -14.87
C CYS A 241 8.21 -7.96 -15.17
N TYR A 242 7.29 -8.03 -14.22
CA TYR A 242 6.07 -8.83 -14.31
C TYR A 242 5.16 -8.36 -15.45
N MET A 243 5.02 -7.04 -15.59
CA MET A 243 4.33 -6.39 -16.71
C MET A 243 4.98 -6.65 -18.07
N SER A 244 6.27 -6.99 -18.10
CA SER A 244 7.04 -7.29 -19.30
C SER A 244 7.16 -8.78 -19.59
N LEU A 245 6.53 -9.65 -18.76
CA LEU A 245 6.50 -11.07 -19.03
C LEU A 245 5.81 -11.33 -20.37
N LYS A 246 6.33 -12.31 -21.10
CA LYS A 246 5.79 -12.71 -22.39
C LYS A 246 4.95 -13.96 -22.22
N ASP A 247 3.88 -14.05 -22.98
CA ASP A 247 3.10 -15.26 -23.09
C ASP A 247 3.01 -15.63 -24.56
N ASP A 248 3.41 -16.86 -24.90
CA ASP A 248 3.39 -17.35 -26.28
C ASP A 248 1.96 -17.42 -26.86
N SER A 249 0.93 -17.41 -26.00
CA SER A 249 -0.47 -17.29 -26.42
C SER A 249 -0.87 -15.88 -26.86
N MET A 250 -0.09 -14.85 -26.49
CA MET A 250 -0.36 -13.46 -26.84
C MET A 250 0.24 -13.14 -28.21
N THR A 251 -0.61 -12.81 -29.16
CA THR A 251 -0.21 -12.35 -30.50
C THR A 251 0.02 -10.84 -30.57
N GLY A 252 -0.33 -10.12 -29.50
CA GLY A 252 -0.31 -8.66 -29.42
C GLY A 252 -1.57 -8.00 -29.96
N ASN A 253 -2.54 -8.81 -30.40
CA ASN A 253 -3.86 -8.35 -30.80
C ASN A 253 -4.70 -8.00 -29.58
N LEU A 254 -5.64 -7.08 -29.76
CA LEU A 254 -6.47 -6.57 -28.67
C LEU A 254 -7.34 -7.64 -28.01
N GLU A 255 -7.79 -8.60 -28.82
CA GLU A 255 -8.66 -9.70 -28.40
C GLU A 255 -8.01 -10.59 -27.33
N ASP A 256 -6.68 -10.75 -27.40
CA ASP A 256 -5.93 -11.58 -26.44
C ASP A 256 -5.97 -11.01 -25.01
N TYR A 257 -6.13 -9.69 -24.89
CA TYR A 257 -6.13 -8.98 -23.61
C TYR A 257 -7.53 -8.75 -23.05
N TYR A 258 -8.58 -9.14 -23.79
CA TYR A 258 -9.98 -8.96 -23.40
C TYR A 258 -10.28 -9.58 -22.03
N GLU A 259 -9.89 -10.85 -21.86
CA GLU A 259 -10.16 -11.60 -20.64
C GLU A 259 -9.39 -11.04 -19.43
N LEU A 260 -8.12 -10.68 -19.65
CA LEU A 260 -7.28 -10.03 -18.65
C LEU A 260 -7.86 -8.67 -18.27
N PHE A 261 -8.27 -7.85 -19.24
CA PHE A 261 -8.82 -6.53 -18.98
C PHE A 261 -10.05 -6.59 -18.07
N HIS A 262 -11.04 -7.43 -18.39
CA HIS A 262 -12.26 -7.53 -17.56
C HIS A 262 -12.01 -8.11 -16.18
N SER A 263 -11.06 -9.02 -16.05
CA SER A 263 -10.74 -9.62 -14.75
C SER A 263 -9.96 -8.67 -13.83
N LEU A 264 -9.13 -7.80 -14.44
CA LEU A 264 -8.29 -6.87 -13.70
C LEU A 264 -9.01 -5.55 -13.42
N SER A 265 -9.89 -5.12 -14.32
CA SER A 265 -10.78 -3.95 -14.20
C SER A 265 -11.70 -4.07 -12.99
N SER A 266 -11.90 -2.96 -12.29
CA SER A 266 -12.90 -2.79 -11.24
C SER A 266 -14.24 -2.27 -11.76
N LEU A 267 -14.27 -1.75 -13.00
CA LEU A 267 -15.45 -1.21 -13.66
C LEU A 267 -16.25 -2.23 -14.47
N SER A 268 -15.76 -3.46 -14.60
CA SER A 268 -16.41 -4.54 -15.34
C SER A 268 -16.88 -5.66 -14.42
N ASP A 269 -18.04 -6.23 -14.71
CA ASP A 269 -18.41 -7.52 -14.12
C ASP A 269 -17.47 -8.61 -14.65
N PRO A 270 -16.97 -9.52 -13.78
CA PRO A 270 -16.16 -10.63 -14.25
C PRO A 270 -16.98 -11.51 -15.20
N PRO A 271 -16.37 -12.01 -16.30
CA PRO A 271 -17.10 -12.84 -17.26
C PRO A 271 -17.70 -14.09 -16.58
N ASN A 272 -18.92 -14.43 -16.99
CA ASN A 272 -19.67 -15.58 -16.46
C ASN A 272 -19.00 -16.95 -16.71
N ASP A 273 -17.98 -17.01 -17.58
CA ASP A 273 -17.34 -18.25 -17.99
C ASP A 273 -16.02 -18.49 -17.24
N SER A 274 -15.89 -19.68 -16.69
CA SER A 274 -14.90 -20.06 -15.70
C SER A 274 -13.55 -20.48 -16.30
N SER A 275 -12.95 -19.65 -17.15
CA SER A 275 -11.64 -19.94 -17.76
C SER A 275 -10.55 -18.94 -17.39
N TYR A 276 -10.47 -18.53 -16.11
CA TYR A 276 -9.40 -17.67 -15.54
C TYR A 276 -7.96 -18.27 -15.60
N SER A 277 -7.56 -18.96 -16.67
CA SER A 277 -6.23 -19.56 -16.80
C SER A 277 -5.14 -18.49 -16.81
N LEU A 278 -5.33 -17.39 -17.56
CA LEU A 278 -4.34 -16.32 -17.69
C LEU A 278 -4.25 -15.43 -16.44
N VAL A 279 -5.36 -15.14 -15.78
CA VAL A 279 -5.35 -14.40 -14.50
C VAL A 279 -4.68 -15.23 -13.40
N LYS A 280 -4.92 -16.54 -13.38
CA LYS A 280 -4.21 -17.48 -12.50
C LYS A 280 -2.74 -17.63 -12.87
N LYS A 281 -2.38 -17.47 -14.15
CA LYS A 281 -0.99 -17.47 -14.62
C LYS A 281 -0.26 -16.19 -14.23
N PHE A 282 -0.99 -15.08 -14.09
CA PHE A 282 -0.42 -13.77 -13.76
C PHE A 282 -1.06 -13.11 -12.52
N PRO A 283 -1.02 -13.72 -11.32
CA PRO A 283 -1.68 -13.22 -10.11
C PRO A 283 -1.24 -11.82 -9.68
N LEU A 284 0.02 -11.44 -9.91
CA LEU A 284 0.54 -10.13 -9.50
C LEU A 284 0.19 -9.02 -10.50
N LEU A 285 -0.35 -9.33 -11.69
CA LEU A 285 -0.48 -8.36 -12.76
C LEU A 285 -1.42 -7.21 -12.40
N LYS A 286 -2.49 -7.50 -11.65
CA LYS A 286 -3.40 -6.48 -11.11
C LYS A 286 -2.65 -5.50 -10.23
N TYR A 287 -1.90 -6.02 -9.26
CA TYR A 287 -1.13 -5.19 -8.35
C TYR A 287 -0.07 -4.39 -9.10
N ALA A 288 0.67 -5.05 -9.99
CA ALA A 288 1.74 -4.46 -10.76
C ALA A 288 1.22 -3.23 -11.52
N ILE A 289 0.16 -3.36 -12.32
CA ILE A 289 -0.40 -2.26 -13.12
C ILE A 289 -0.84 -1.08 -12.26
N HIS A 290 -1.50 -1.34 -11.12
CA HIS A 290 -2.12 -0.30 -10.31
C HIS A 290 -1.18 0.37 -9.30
N PHE A 291 -0.07 -0.26 -8.92
CA PHE A 291 0.75 0.21 -7.80
C PHE A 291 2.24 0.36 -8.09
N TRP A 292 2.78 -0.15 -9.23
CA TRP A 292 4.21 -0.03 -9.53
C TRP A 292 4.70 1.43 -9.45
N GLY A 293 3.89 2.37 -9.92
CA GLY A 293 4.24 3.78 -9.97
C GLY A 293 4.24 4.46 -8.61
N GLU A 294 3.45 3.98 -7.65
CA GLU A 294 3.51 4.45 -6.26
C GLU A 294 4.85 4.09 -5.61
N HIS A 295 5.30 2.86 -5.84
CA HIS A 295 6.62 2.40 -5.40
C HIS A 295 7.75 3.17 -6.10
N ALA A 296 7.65 3.37 -7.42
CA ALA A 296 8.64 4.14 -8.19
C ALA A 296 8.70 5.60 -7.74
N ARG A 297 7.55 6.23 -7.43
CA ARG A 297 7.53 7.60 -6.90
C ARG A 297 8.23 7.72 -5.55
N LYS A 298 8.07 6.72 -4.68
CA LYS A 298 8.75 6.68 -3.37
C LYS A 298 10.25 6.46 -3.52
N GLN A 299 10.68 5.62 -4.47
CA GLN A 299 12.09 5.26 -4.61
C GLN A 299 12.44 4.66 -5.99
N ALA A 300 12.57 5.47 -7.03
CA ALA A 300 13.08 5.01 -8.32
C ALA A 300 14.59 5.27 -8.47
N ASP A 301 15.32 4.25 -8.92
CA ASP A 301 16.68 4.42 -9.44
C ASP A 301 16.65 4.62 -10.97
N ARG A 302 17.85 4.72 -11.56
CA ARG A 302 18.00 4.84 -13.02
C ARG A 302 17.44 3.63 -13.76
N HIS A 303 17.55 2.43 -13.20
CA HIS A 303 17.05 1.22 -13.86
C HIS A 303 15.52 1.17 -13.88
N VAL A 304 14.86 1.42 -12.75
CA VAL A 304 13.40 1.51 -12.66
C VAL A 304 12.88 2.60 -13.59
N SER A 305 13.51 3.76 -13.60
CA SER A 305 13.11 4.88 -14.48
C SER A 305 13.23 4.52 -15.96
N ASN A 306 14.33 3.91 -16.37
CA ASN A 306 14.54 3.49 -17.76
C ASN A 306 13.58 2.37 -18.17
N PHE A 307 13.33 1.40 -17.27
CA PHE A 307 12.43 0.30 -17.57
C PHE A 307 10.98 0.76 -17.68
N ALA A 308 10.54 1.63 -16.76
CA ALA A 308 9.27 2.32 -16.87
C ALA A 308 9.13 3.09 -18.19
N LEU A 309 10.17 3.79 -18.64
CA LEU A 309 10.17 4.45 -19.94
C LEU A 309 10.02 3.47 -21.10
N THR A 310 10.70 2.31 -21.08
CA THR A 310 10.54 1.30 -22.13
C THR A 310 9.08 0.87 -22.29
N ILE A 311 8.41 0.57 -21.18
CA ILE A 311 7.00 0.14 -21.19
C ILE A 311 6.06 1.29 -21.58
N LEU A 312 6.22 2.47 -20.96
CA LEU A 312 5.33 3.61 -21.18
C LEU A 312 5.44 4.23 -22.58
N LEU A 313 6.60 4.10 -23.22
CA LEU A 313 6.81 4.52 -24.60
C LEU A 313 6.38 3.47 -25.62
N ARG A 314 5.79 2.34 -25.18
CA ARG A 314 5.45 1.19 -26.03
C ARG A 314 6.65 0.67 -26.84
N ASN A 315 7.84 0.78 -26.25
CA ASN A 315 9.08 0.18 -26.78
C ASN A 315 9.25 -1.26 -26.26
N ASP A 316 8.24 -1.80 -25.59
CA ASP A 316 8.16 -3.18 -25.13
C ASP A 316 7.69 -4.11 -26.26
N ASN A 317 7.73 -5.42 -26.01
CA ASN A 317 7.29 -6.40 -26.99
C ASN A 317 5.74 -6.42 -27.00
N PRO A 318 5.06 -6.39 -28.17
CA PRO A 318 3.59 -6.47 -28.23
C PRO A 318 2.97 -7.70 -27.55
N GLN A 319 3.76 -8.75 -27.31
CA GLN A 319 3.38 -9.97 -26.59
C GLN A 319 3.53 -9.84 -25.06
N CYS A 320 3.96 -8.68 -24.55
CA CYS A 320 4.08 -8.44 -23.12
C CYS A 320 2.68 -8.34 -22.48
N THR A 321 2.50 -9.02 -21.35
CA THR A 321 1.20 -9.13 -20.65
C THR A 321 0.53 -7.79 -20.32
N SER A 322 1.31 -6.71 -20.14
CA SER A 322 0.76 -5.39 -19.84
C SER A 322 0.49 -4.49 -21.05
N HIS A 323 0.84 -4.90 -22.27
CA HIS A 323 0.94 -4.01 -23.44
C HIS A 323 -0.32 -3.17 -23.69
N HIS A 324 -1.49 -3.81 -23.69
CA HIS A 324 -2.78 -3.12 -23.80
C HIS A 324 -3.44 -2.79 -22.45
N LEU A 325 -2.89 -3.25 -21.32
CA LEU A 325 -3.52 -3.13 -20.00
C LEU A 325 -3.12 -1.89 -19.20
N LEU A 326 -2.11 -1.13 -19.66
CA LEU A 326 -1.68 0.12 -19.02
C LEU A 326 -2.79 1.16 -18.76
N PRO A 327 -3.84 1.30 -19.59
CA PRO A 327 -4.98 2.15 -19.27
C PRO A 327 -5.63 1.82 -17.91
N LEU A 328 -5.61 0.57 -17.45
CA LEU A 328 -6.19 0.21 -16.15
C LEU A 328 -5.54 0.96 -14.97
N ALA A 329 -4.28 1.40 -15.10
CA ALA A 329 -3.63 2.18 -14.06
C ALA A 329 -4.35 3.50 -13.73
N ILE A 330 -5.14 4.05 -14.68
CA ILE A 330 -5.92 5.29 -14.47
C ILE A 330 -7.41 5.03 -14.21
N GLU A 331 -7.83 3.78 -13.98
CA GLU A 331 -9.25 3.40 -13.84
C GLU A 331 -9.96 4.14 -12.70
N ASN A 332 -9.29 4.34 -11.57
CA ASN A 332 -9.83 5.12 -10.43
C ASN A 332 -10.08 6.60 -10.78
N CYS A 333 -9.49 7.11 -11.87
CA CYS A 333 -9.81 8.46 -12.34
C CYS A 333 -11.20 8.53 -13.00
N LEU A 334 -11.77 7.40 -13.42
CA LEU A 334 -13.00 7.30 -14.23
C LEU A 334 -14.29 7.27 -13.41
N GLU A 335 -14.27 6.77 -12.17
CA GLU A 335 -15.48 6.62 -11.33
C GLU A 335 -16.30 7.91 -11.22
N ASP A 336 -15.62 9.06 -11.26
CA ASP A 336 -16.20 10.40 -11.14
C ASP A 336 -16.81 10.98 -12.42
N ILE A 337 -16.44 10.46 -13.59
CA ILE A 337 -16.89 10.94 -14.92
C ILE A 337 -18.17 10.19 -15.32
N ILE A 338 -18.30 8.95 -14.85
CA ILE A 338 -19.44 8.06 -15.12
C ILE A 338 -20.76 8.61 -14.53
N GLU A 339 -20.70 9.48 -13.51
CA GLU A 339 -21.91 10.05 -12.89
C GLU A 339 -22.62 11.14 -13.72
N GLU A 340 -21.93 11.89 -14.59
CA GLU A 340 -22.53 13.06 -15.26
C GLU A 340 -22.91 12.81 -16.74
N ASP A 341 -22.14 12.08 -17.55
CA ASP A 341 -22.35 12.04 -19.02
C ASP A 341 -22.73 10.68 -19.64
N PHE A 342 -22.47 9.54 -18.99
CA PHE A 342 -22.55 8.22 -19.64
C PHE A 342 -23.83 7.39 -19.39
N ARG A 343 -24.92 8.02 -18.91
CA ARG A 343 -26.22 7.33 -18.71
C ARG A 343 -26.93 6.92 -20.01
N SER A 344 -26.51 7.42 -21.17
CA SER A 344 -27.18 7.21 -22.46
C SER A 344 -26.62 6.01 -23.27
N GLU A 345 -25.36 5.63 -23.09
CA GLU A 345 -24.68 4.62 -23.94
C GLU A 345 -24.39 3.29 -23.24
N ARG A 346 -25.06 3.00 -22.13
CA ARG A 346 -24.92 1.72 -21.42
C ARG A 346 -25.48 0.51 -22.20
N ASN A 347 -26.17 0.76 -23.32
CA ASN A 347 -26.88 -0.23 -24.12
C ASN A 347 -26.42 -0.22 -25.59
N ALA A 348 -25.15 -0.46 -25.85
CA ALA A 348 -24.70 -1.11 -27.07
C ALA A 348 -23.31 -1.67 -26.82
N ALA A 349 -22.96 -2.73 -27.54
CA ALA A 349 -21.60 -3.25 -27.67
C ALA A 349 -20.63 -2.21 -28.26
N VAL A 350 -20.42 -1.08 -27.58
CA VAL A 350 -19.41 -0.07 -27.89
C VAL A 350 -18.12 -0.59 -27.27
N GLY A 351 -17.53 -1.51 -28.03
CA GLY A 351 -16.53 -2.45 -27.57
C GLY A 351 -15.22 -1.82 -27.10
N ILE A 352 -14.57 -2.61 -26.27
CA ILE A 352 -13.19 -2.59 -25.78
C ILE A 352 -12.11 -2.03 -26.72
N PRO A 353 -12.22 -2.08 -28.07
CA PRO A 353 -11.42 -1.24 -28.96
C PRO A 353 -11.28 0.23 -28.57
N TYR A 354 -12.32 0.91 -28.11
CA TYR A 354 -12.17 2.33 -27.72
C TYR A 354 -11.45 2.53 -26.38
N LEU A 355 -11.41 1.51 -25.51
CA LEU A 355 -10.81 1.60 -24.17
C LEU A 355 -9.27 1.49 -24.20
N LEU A 356 -8.71 0.87 -25.25
CA LEU A 356 -7.30 0.43 -25.28
C LEU A 356 -6.46 1.16 -26.35
N VAL A 357 -7.10 1.90 -27.27
CA VAL A 357 -6.46 2.35 -28.51
C VAL A 357 -5.79 3.73 -28.38
N ASP A 358 -6.32 4.66 -27.59
CA ASP A 358 -5.77 6.03 -27.43
C ASP A 358 -5.08 6.23 -26.06
N PHE A 359 -4.01 5.48 -25.83
CA PHE A 359 -3.26 5.54 -24.58
C PHE A 359 -1.86 6.13 -24.77
N SER A 360 -1.52 7.09 -23.91
CA SER A 360 -0.17 7.65 -23.80
C SER A 360 0.38 7.36 -22.42
N GLY A 361 1.63 6.88 -22.35
CA GLY A 361 2.35 6.67 -21.09
C GLY A 361 2.45 7.92 -20.21
N LEU A 362 2.20 9.11 -20.78
CA LEU A 362 2.10 10.37 -20.04
C LEU A 362 0.90 10.38 -19.07
N HIS A 363 -0.20 9.67 -19.37
CA HIS A 363 -1.32 9.51 -18.44
C HIS A 363 -0.92 8.75 -17.19
N VAL A 364 -0.14 7.67 -17.34
CA VAL A 364 0.31 6.86 -16.20
C VAL A 364 1.38 7.60 -15.40
N ALA A 365 2.31 8.28 -16.07
CA ALA A 365 3.25 9.15 -15.37
C ALA A 365 2.53 10.27 -14.61
N ALA A 366 1.43 10.81 -15.15
CA ALA A 366 0.57 11.77 -14.49
C ALA A 366 -0.23 11.18 -13.32
N GLN A 367 -0.74 9.97 -13.45
CA GLN A 367 -1.48 9.25 -12.41
C GLN A 367 -0.63 9.02 -11.17
N PHE A 368 0.60 8.58 -11.37
CA PHE A 368 1.52 8.25 -10.29
C PHE A 368 2.43 9.41 -9.87
N GLY A 369 2.35 10.57 -10.53
CA GLY A 369 3.18 11.73 -10.18
C GLY A 369 4.67 11.56 -10.48
N LEU A 370 5.00 10.77 -11.51
CA LEU A 370 6.38 10.42 -11.90
C LEU A 370 7.01 11.54 -12.73
N ASP A 371 7.41 12.63 -12.09
CA ASP A 371 7.82 13.88 -12.75
C ASP A 371 9.09 13.75 -13.61
N THR A 372 10.07 12.93 -13.20
CA THR A 372 11.27 12.64 -14.00
C THR A 372 10.94 11.85 -15.27
N ILE A 373 10.12 10.81 -15.14
CA ILE A 373 9.66 9.97 -16.25
C ILE A 373 8.78 10.81 -17.19
N ALA A 374 7.87 11.61 -16.66
CA ALA A 374 7.01 12.50 -17.45
C ALA A 374 7.84 13.52 -18.23
N ARG A 375 8.88 14.12 -17.62
CA ARG A 375 9.83 14.99 -18.34
C ARG A 375 10.52 14.25 -19.47
N ASN A 376 11.00 13.03 -19.23
CA ASN A 376 11.67 12.24 -20.24
C ASN A 376 10.74 11.88 -21.41
N ILE A 377 9.49 11.47 -21.14
CA ILE A 377 8.48 11.20 -22.17
C ILE A 377 8.28 12.44 -23.06
N ILE A 378 8.11 13.62 -22.46
CA ILE A 378 7.89 14.86 -23.22
C ILE A 378 9.15 15.32 -23.97
N CYS A 379 10.35 15.08 -23.43
CA CYS A 379 11.60 15.52 -24.04
C CYS A 379 12.13 14.57 -25.12
N GLN A 380 11.87 13.25 -25.02
CA GLN A 380 12.43 12.25 -25.92
C GLN A 380 11.65 12.12 -27.24
N LEU A 381 10.37 12.49 -27.28
CA LEU A 381 9.51 12.18 -28.42
C LEU A 381 8.64 13.39 -28.77
N GLY A 382 9.02 14.10 -29.85
CA GLY A 382 8.32 15.27 -30.39
C GLY A 382 6.93 14.99 -30.97
N ASP A 383 6.43 13.74 -30.90
CA ASP A 383 5.17 13.29 -31.52
C ASP A 383 4.07 12.93 -30.50
N PHE A 384 4.29 13.04 -29.18
CA PHE A 384 3.20 12.81 -28.23
C PHE A 384 2.27 14.02 -28.15
N ASP A 385 0.99 13.79 -28.44
CA ASP A 385 -0.05 14.75 -28.07
C ASP A 385 -0.18 14.78 -26.54
N ILE A 386 0.39 15.82 -25.94
CA ILE A 386 0.30 16.11 -24.49
C ILE A 386 -1.15 16.39 -24.04
N ASN A 387 -2.06 16.62 -24.99
CA ASN A 387 -3.49 16.79 -24.76
C ASN A 387 -4.32 15.58 -25.22
N LEU A 388 -3.66 14.45 -25.55
CA LEU A 388 -4.35 13.21 -25.89
C LEU A 388 -5.36 12.90 -24.79
N LYS A 389 -6.61 12.66 -25.18
CA LYS A 389 -7.66 12.30 -24.24
C LYS A 389 -7.78 10.78 -24.19
N ASN A 390 -7.47 10.19 -23.04
CA ASN A 390 -7.85 8.82 -22.75
C ASN A 390 -9.09 8.86 -21.84
N TRP A 391 -10.20 8.25 -22.26
CA TRP A 391 -11.50 8.34 -21.58
C TRP A 391 -11.95 9.78 -21.24
N GLY A 392 -11.71 10.70 -22.17
CA GLY A 392 -12.04 12.12 -21.99
C GLY A 392 -11.08 12.88 -21.05
N MET A 393 -10.13 12.20 -20.42
CA MET A 393 -9.15 12.79 -19.51
C MET A 393 -7.84 13.05 -20.24
N THR A 394 -7.30 14.26 -20.07
CA THR A 394 -5.93 14.58 -20.49
C THR A 394 -4.95 14.24 -19.36
N PRO A 395 -3.64 14.07 -19.64
CA PRO A 395 -2.65 13.86 -18.59
C PRO A 395 -2.65 14.97 -17.54
N LEU A 396 -2.94 16.22 -17.92
CA LEU A 396 -3.06 17.34 -16.98
C LEU A 396 -4.24 17.15 -16.02
N MET A 397 -5.38 16.69 -16.51
CA MET A 397 -6.57 16.41 -15.70
C MET A 397 -6.30 15.26 -14.71
N VAL A 398 -5.63 14.20 -15.16
CA VAL A 398 -5.22 13.08 -14.30
C VAL A 398 -4.30 13.57 -13.18
N ALA A 399 -3.23 14.30 -13.51
CA ALA A 399 -2.30 14.83 -12.51
C ALA A 399 -3.00 15.79 -11.53
N ALA A 400 -3.93 16.62 -12.01
CA ALA A 400 -4.72 17.53 -11.19
C ALA A 400 -5.64 16.81 -10.21
N LYS A 401 -6.32 15.74 -10.66
CA LYS A 401 -7.18 14.91 -9.81
C LYS A 401 -6.40 14.26 -8.66
N GLN A 402 -5.18 13.79 -8.96
CA GLN A 402 -4.30 13.12 -8.00
C GLN A 402 -3.44 14.07 -7.16
N GLY A 403 -3.43 15.37 -7.47
CA GLY A 403 -2.69 16.36 -6.69
C GLY A 403 -1.21 16.51 -7.02
N HIS A 404 -0.76 15.98 -8.16
CA HIS A 404 0.68 15.88 -8.51
C HIS A 404 1.24 17.19 -9.06
N GLN A 405 1.50 18.15 -8.17
CA GLN A 405 1.90 19.53 -8.50
C GLN A 405 3.11 19.64 -9.45
N ALA A 406 4.13 18.79 -9.30
CA ALA A 406 5.32 18.82 -10.15
C ALA A 406 5.00 18.48 -11.61
N VAL A 407 4.16 17.46 -11.82
CA VAL A 407 3.69 17.07 -13.16
C VAL A 407 2.75 18.13 -13.73
N ILE A 408 1.84 18.67 -12.92
CA ILE A 408 0.93 19.75 -13.34
C ILE A 408 1.72 20.96 -13.80
N SER A 409 2.70 21.42 -13.03
CA SER A 409 3.52 22.59 -13.39
C SER A 409 4.24 22.39 -14.72
N MET A 410 4.81 21.20 -14.92
CA MET A 410 5.48 20.82 -16.16
C MET A 410 4.52 20.76 -17.36
N LEU A 411 3.38 20.08 -17.21
CA LEU A 411 2.38 19.96 -18.28
C LEU A 411 1.75 21.31 -18.60
N ASN A 412 1.41 22.11 -17.59
CA ASN A 412 0.84 23.44 -17.76
C ASN A 412 1.79 24.32 -18.58
N GLN A 413 3.11 24.24 -18.37
CA GLN A 413 4.09 25.01 -19.16
C GLN A 413 4.10 24.70 -20.66
N LYS A 414 3.74 23.47 -21.05
CA LYS A 414 3.83 22.99 -22.44
C LYS A 414 2.48 22.80 -23.14
N ALA A 415 1.40 22.53 -22.40
CA ALA A 415 0.06 22.31 -22.93
C ALA A 415 -0.59 23.62 -23.42
N CYS A 416 -1.20 23.57 -24.61
CA CYS A 416 -2.10 24.62 -25.08
C CYS A 416 -3.30 24.67 -24.13
N ARG A 417 -3.48 25.81 -23.43
CA ARG A 417 -4.59 26.15 -22.49
C ARG A 417 -5.79 25.19 -22.56
N ILE A 418 -5.73 24.08 -21.82
CA ILE A 418 -6.82 23.11 -21.77
C ILE A 418 -7.88 23.67 -20.83
N GLU A 419 -9.12 23.79 -21.30
CA GLU A 419 -10.25 24.03 -20.41
C GLU A 419 -10.42 22.81 -19.51
N VAL A 420 -10.20 22.98 -18.21
CA VAL A 420 -10.42 21.92 -17.20
C VAL A 420 -11.92 21.82 -16.85
N HIS A 421 -12.83 22.06 -17.80
CA HIS A 421 -14.28 22.10 -17.56
C HIS A 421 -14.81 20.85 -16.84
N CYS A 422 -14.16 19.70 -17.02
CA CYS A 422 -14.52 18.43 -16.38
C CYS A 422 -14.09 18.31 -14.89
N LEU A 423 -13.23 19.19 -14.38
CA LEU A 423 -12.81 19.22 -12.98
C LEU A 423 -13.12 20.60 -12.40
N SER A 424 -14.34 20.78 -11.88
CA SER A 424 -14.69 22.01 -11.19
C SER A 424 -13.70 22.28 -10.04
N PRO A 425 -13.31 23.54 -9.78
CA PRO A 425 -12.43 23.89 -8.65
C PRO A 425 -12.94 23.35 -7.31
N GLN A 426 -14.26 23.22 -7.17
CA GLN A 426 -14.91 22.59 -6.01
C GLN A 426 -14.57 21.10 -5.88
N LYS A 427 -14.49 20.33 -6.97
CA LYS A 427 -14.15 18.90 -6.95
C LYS A 427 -12.67 18.67 -6.60
N ILE A 428 -11.77 19.52 -7.10
CA ILE A 428 -10.34 19.50 -6.73
C ILE A 428 -10.13 19.87 -5.25
N GLN A 429 -10.91 20.84 -4.74
CA GLN A 429 -10.91 21.22 -3.32
C GLN A 429 -11.47 20.12 -2.41
N LYS A 430 -12.55 19.43 -2.82
CA LYS A 430 -13.07 18.25 -2.12
C LYS A 430 -12.03 17.14 -2.02
N ASN A 431 -11.16 17.02 -3.02
CA ASN A 431 -10.02 16.10 -3.01
C ASN A 431 -8.81 16.66 -2.24
N GLY A 432 -8.94 17.75 -1.46
CA GLY A 432 -7.86 18.28 -0.62
C GLY A 432 -6.68 18.90 -1.38
N HIS A 433 -6.81 19.18 -2.68
CA HIS A 433 -5.73 19.65 -3.54
C HIS A 433 -5.82 21.16 -3.82
N GLU A 434 -5.97 21.98 -2.79
CA GLU A 434 -6.12 23.45 -2.92
C GLU A 434 -4.96 24.13 -3.68
N ALA A 435 -3.73 23.65 -3.49
CA ALA A 435 -2.55 24.14 -4.21
C ALA A 435 -2.64 23.91 -5.73
N VAL A 436 -3.31 22.84 -6.16
CA VAL A 436 -3.54 22.55 -7.59
C VAL A 436 -4.45 23.59 -8.22
N VAL A 437 -5.53 23.98 -7.53
CA VAL A 437 -6.45 25.02 -8.02
C VAL A 437 -5.70 26.33 -8.28
N ARG A 438 -4.75 26.69 -7.41
CA ARG A 438 -3.92 27.89 -7.60
C ARG A 438 -3.04 27.78 -8.85
N ILE A 439 -2.31 26.68 -9.00
CA ILE A 439 -1.41 26.43 -10.16
C ILE A 439 -2.19 26.43 -11.49
N LEU A 440 -3.42 25.91 -11.48
CA LEU A 440 -4.28 25.91 -12.68
C LEU A 440 -4.86 27.31 -12.98
N LEU A 441 -5.21 28.10 -11.95
CA LEU A 441 -5.79 29.44 -12.12
C LEU A 441 -4.76 30.52 -12.51
N GLU A 442 -3.48 30.32 -12.24
CA GLU A 442 -2.39 31.26 -12.59
C GLU A 442 -2.28 31.56 -14.10
N ARG A 443 -2.94 30.80 -14.99
CA ARG A 443 -3.00 31.07 -16.44
C ARG A 443 -4.26 31.78 -16.96
N GLY A 444 -5.26 32.06 -16.13
CA GLY A 444 -6.50 32.79 -16.48
C GLY A 444 -7.40 32.10 -17.53
N PRO A 445 -8.71 32.38 -17.56
CA PRO A 445 -9.58 31.90 -18.63
C PRO A 445 -9.21 32.55 -19.97
N PRO A 446 -9.51 31.91 -21.13
CA PRO A 446 -9.25 32.49 -22.44
C PRO A 446 -9.92 33.86 -22.55
N LYS A 447 -9.21 34.85 -23.12
CA LYS A 447 -9.87 36.07 -23.61
C LYS A 447 -10.84 35.61 -24.70
N SER A 448 -12.14 35.73 -24.46
CA SER A 448 -13.17 35.44 -25.44
C SER A 448 -12.93 36.30 -26.69
N THR A 449 -12.40 35.71 -27.75
CA THR A 449 -12.45 36.31 -29.09
C THR A 449 -13.79 35.99 -29.72
N HIS A 450 -14.87 36.43 -29.07
CA HIS A 450 -16.10 36.75 -29.76
C HIS A 450 -16.42 38.19 -29.36
N PRO A 451 -16.46 39.14 -30.32
CA PRO A 451 -17.01 40.44 -30.01
C PRO A 451 -18.49 40.23 -29.68
N THR A 452 -18.83 40.38 -28.41
CA THR A 452 -20.18 40.75 -28.00
C THR A 452 -20.46 42.12 -28.62
N ALA A 453 -20.94 42.10 -29.87
CA ALA A 453 -21.59 43.25 -30.45
C ALA A 453 -22.96 43.36 -29.77
N ILE A 454 -23.02 44.37 -28.93
CA ILE A 454 -24.18 44.92 -28.25
C ILE A 454 -25.27 45.24 -29.28
N SER A 455 -26.49 44.76 -29.03
CA SER A 455 -27.73 45.55 -29.14
C SER A 455 -28.82 44.93 -28.27
#